data_AF-W4PEN3-F1
#
_entry.id   AF-W4PEN3-F1
#
_cell.length_a   1.000
_cell.length_b   1.000
_cell.length_c   1.000
_cell.angle_alpha   90.00
_cell.angle_beta   90.00
_cell.angle_gamma   90.00
#
_symmetry.space_group_name_H-M   'P 1'
#
loop_
_entity.id
_entity.type
_entity.pdbx_description
1 polymer ?
#
loop_
_entity_poly.entity_id
_entity_poly.type
_entity_poly.pdbx_seq_one_letter_code
_entity_poly.pdbx_strand_id
1 'polypeptide(L)'
;MKCILHRIADIPGGVTVSVANLGGSALFEGTPIGKGADGLFVVCKTAQVITEANESATTYEVAKGHHFKVGDRFATDACNGQTIKTIDKTNSAKDVITLGTTLGATVKAGTCAFESSGANKTLKVTPVAIAGSNYDVENGDNLFTDAWVIGVVNTANAPIVNDAVKTALKTIAYV
;
A
#
# COMPACT_ATOMS: atom_id res chain seq x y z
N MET A 1 13.08 -8.40 2.36
CA MET A 1 13.12 -9.62 1.53
C MET A 1 12.83 -9.22 0.09
N LYS A 2 13.36 -9.91 -0.93
CA LYS A 2 13.01 -9.62 -2.34
C LYS A 2 11.78 -10.44 -2.75
N CYS A 3 10.90 -9.84 -3.54
CA CYS A 3 9.66 -10.42 -4.05
C CYS A 3 9.61 -10.52 -5.57
N ILE A 4 10.42 -9.75 -6.33
CA ILE A 4 10.38 -9.81 -7.81
C ILE A 4 11.19 -11.01 -8.30
N LEU A 5 10.49 -11.97 -8.91
CA LEU A 5 11.07 -13.18 -9.50
C LEU A 5 11.61 -12.92 -10.91
N HIS A 6 10.86 -12.18 -11.72
CA HIS A 6 11.24 -11.83 -13.08
C HIS A 6 11.04 -10.34 -13.34
N ARG A 7 12.08 -9.75 -13.89
CA ARG A 7 12.20 -8.35 -14.30
C ARG A 7 12.20 -8.30 -15.82
N ILE A 8 11.11 -7.87 -16.44
CA ILE A 8 10.91 -7.98 -17.90
C ILE A 8 11.00 -6.62 -18.59
N ALA A 9 10.22 -5.63 -18.12
CA ALA A 9 10.27 -4.28 -18.64
C ALA A 9 10.15 -3.25 -17.50
N ASP A 10 11.10 -2.33 -17.47
CA ASP A 10 11.19 -1.22 -16.54
C ASP A 10 10.68 0.09 -17.17
N ILE A 11 10.55 1.11 -16.33
CA ILE A 11 10.48 2.50 -16.77
C ILE A 11 11.94 2.97 -16.94
N PRO A 12 12.41 3.24 -18.18
CA PRO A 12 13.80 3.59 -18.41
C PRO A 12 14.23 4.81 -17.60
N GLY A 13 15.36 4.70 -16.92
CA GLY A 13 15.86 5.76 -16.04
C GLY A 13 15.14 5.87 -14.70
N GLY A 14 14.23 4.96 -14.37
CA GLY A 14 13.54 4.89 -13.08
C GLY A 14 12.48 5.98 -12.88
N VAL A 15 12.05 6.14 -11.64
CA VAL A 15 11.04 7.14 -11.23
C VAL A 15 11.44 7.81 -9.93
N THR A 16 10.90 9.01 -9.70
CA THR A 16 10.99 9.69 -8.41
C THR A 16 9.65 9.57 -7.68
N VAL A 17 9.66 8.93 -6.51
CA VAL A 17 8.50 8.74 -5.63
C VAL A 17 8.46 9.86 -4.59
N SER A 18 7.29 10.50 -4.46
CA SER A 18 7.08 11.54 -3.47
C SER A 18 7.04 10.96 -2.05
N VAL A 19 7.87 11.49 -1.15
CA VAL A 19 7.87 11.09 0.27
C VAL A 19 6.89 11.87 1.14
N ALA A 20 6.40 13.02 0.65
CA ALA A 20 5.57 13.96 1.42
C ALA A 20 4.29 13.34 2.02
N ASN A 21 3.81 12.24 1.44
CA ASN A 21 2.62 11.54 1.87
C ASN A 21 2.87 10.12 2.37
N LEU A 22 4.12 9.71 2.60
CA LEU A 22 4.44 8.37 3.11
C LEU A 22 4.42 8.35 4.63
N GLY A 23 3.67 7.41 5.21
CA GLY A 23 3.68 7.17 6.67
C GLY A 23 4.63 6.05 7.10
N GLY A 24 5.20 5.29 6.17
CA GLY A 24 6.13 4.17 6.42
C GLY A 24 7.60 4.60 6.27
N SER A 25 8.51 3.89 6.94
CA SER A 25 9.94 4.22 7.01
C SER A 25 10.79 3.61 5.88
N ALA A 26 10.21 2.76 5.04
CA ALA A 26 10.91 2.15 3.92
C ALA A 26 9.92 1.90 2.78
N LEU A 27 10.34 2.19 1.55
CA LEU A 27 9.66 1.77 0.33
C LEU A 27 10.17 0.36 -0.01
N PHE A 28 9.27 -0.62 0.02
CA PHE A 28 9.65 -2.00 -0.29
C PHE A 28 9.55 -2.32 -1.79
N GLU A 29 10.42 -3.23 -2.24
CA GLU A 29 10.35 -3.87 -3.54
C GLU A 29 8.96 -4.51 -3.73
N GLY A 30 8.35 -4.29 -4.88
CA GLY A 30 6.99 -4.74 -5.19
C GLY A 30 5.90 -3.75 -4.79
N THR A 31 6.22 -2.65 -4.09
CA THR A 31 5.21 -1.64 -3.71
C THR A 31 4.53 -1.06 -4.96
N PRO A 32 3.20 -1.13 -5.08
CA PRO A 32 2.48 -0.52 -6.20
C PRO A 32 2.63 1.01 -6.20
N ILE A 33 3.00 1.57 -7.35
CA ILE A 33 3.22 3.01 -7.54
C ILE A 33 2.46 3.51 -8.77
N GLY A 34 1.88 4.71 -8.65
CA GLY A 34 1.10 5.37 -9.68
C GLY A 34 1.61 6.79 -9.95
N LYS A 35 1.12 7.40 -11.04
CA LYS A 35 1.44 8.80 -11.35
C LYS A 35 0.78 9.73 -10.33
N GLY A 36 1.57 10.63 -9.76
CA GLY A 36 1.12 11.73 -8.92
C GLY A 36 1.10 13.05 -9.70
N ALA A 37 1.36 14.15 -9.00
CA ALA A 37 1.51 15.49 -9.58
C ALA A 37 2.99 15.79 -9.89
N ASP A 38 3.24 16.83 -10.70
CA ASP A 38 4.57 17.40 -10.94
C ASP A 38 5.64 16.39 -11.43
N GLY A 39 5.20 15.36 -12.15
CA GLY A 39 6.08 14.29 -12.64
C GLY A 39 6.51 13.28 -11.58
N LEU A 40 6.08 13.43 -10.33
CA LEU A 40 6.36 12.50 -9.24
C LEU A 40 5.42 11.31 -9.27
N PHE A 41 5.92 10.16 -8.84
CA PHE A 41 5.13 8.98 -8.53
C PHE A 41 4.68 9.01 -7.07
N VAL A 42 3.58 8.33 -6.78
CA VAL A 42 3.04 8.17 -5.42
C VAL A 42 2.70 6.72 -5.16
N VAL A 43 2.78 6.30 -3.90
CA VAL A 43 2.46 4.93 -3.49
C VAL A 43 0.95 4.71 -3.51
N CYS A 44 0.51 3.63 -4.15
CA CYS A 44 -0.82 3.06 -3.95
C CYS A 44 -0.79 2.25 -2.65
N LYS A 45 -1.21 2.88 -1.56
CA LYS A 45 -1.03 2.35 -0.21
C LYS A 45 -1.93 1.16 0.03
N THR A 46 -1.33 0.10 0.55
CA THR A 46 -2.03 -1.10 1.01
C THR A 46 -1.50 -1.53 2.39
N ALA A 47 -2.28 -2.33 3.10
CA ALA A 47 -1.87 -2.99 4.34
C ALA A 47 -2.61 -4.32 4.48
N GLN A 48 -1.94 -5.34 5.00
CA GLN A 48 -2.57 -6.63 5.29
C GLN A 48 -3.15 -6.57 6.70
N VAL A 49 -4.45 -6.80 6.83
CA VAL A 49 -5.08 -7.03 8.15
C VAL A 49 -4.63 -8.39 8.67
N ILE A 50 -4.10 -8.46 9.88
CA ILE A 50 -3.51 -9.69 10.44
C ILE A 50 -4.37 -10.34 11.53
N THR A 51 -5.40 -9.66 12.01
CA THR A 51 -6.35 -10.18 12.99
C THR A 51 -7.76 -9.81 12.57
N GLU A 52 -8.72 -10.71 12.78
CA GLU A 52 -10.12 -10.43 12.47
C GLU A 52 -10.64 -9.28 13.33
N ALA A 53 -11.30 -8.33 12.67
CA ALA A 53 -11.99 -7.21 13.30
C ALA A 53 -13.49 -7.34 13.02
N ASN A 54 -14.32 -7.34 14.07
CA ASN A 54 -15.77 -7.44 13.93
C ASN A 54 -16.39 -6.12 13.41
N GLU A 55 -17.68 -6.14 13.12
CA GLU A 55 -18.44 -5.01 12.56
C GLU A 55 -18.49 -3.74 13.43
N SER A 56 -18.19 -3.83 14.72
CA SER A 56 -18.15 -2.69 15.64
C SER A 56 -16.72 -2.21 15.91
N ALA A 57 -15.71 -2.90 15.35
CA ALA A 57 -14.31 -2.57 15.57
C ALA A 57 -13.96 -1.21 14.97
N THR A 58 -13.18 -0.43 15.72
CA THR A 58 -12.56 0.81 15.24
C THR A 58 -11.04 0.67 15.16
N THR A 59 -10.49 -0.46 15.56
CA THR A 59 -9.06 -0.76 15.58
C THR A 59 -8.76 -1.97 14.71
N TYR A 60 -7.72 -1.86 13.89
CA TYR A 60 -7.30 -2.90 12.96
C TYR A 60 -5.80 -3.15 13.14
N GLU A 61 -5.45 -4.39 13.46
CA GLU A 61 -4.05 -4.82 13.47
C GLU A 61 -3.62 -5.14 12.05
N VAL A 62 -2.52 -4.54 11.61
CA VAL A 62 -2.00 -4.70 10.26
C VAL A 62 -0.51 -5.08 10.28
N ALA A 63 -0.09 -5.78 9.23
CA ALA A 63 1.32 -6.08 8.99
C ALA A 63 2.14 -4.78 8.79
N LYS A 64 3.41 -4.83 9.19
CA LYS A 64 4.37 -3.74 8.97
C LYS A 64 4.56 -3.45 7.47
N GLY A 65 5.05 -2.24 7.17
CA GLY A 65 5.46 -1.85 5.82
C GLY A 65 4.45 -1.02 5.04
N HIS A 66 3.29 -0.74 5.60
CA HIS A 66 2.32 0.13 4.96
C HIS A 66 2.75 1.61 5.03
N HIS A 67 2.29 2.40 4.06
CA HIS A 67 2.52 3.84 4.02
C HIS A 67 1.32 4.69 4.47
N PHE A 68 0.27 4.08 5.04
CA PHE A 68 -0.83 4.84 5.65
C PHE A 68 -0.32 5.85 6.68
N LYS A 69 -0.93 7.03 6.72
CA LYS A 69 -0.75 8.08 7.72
C LYS A 69 -2.10 8.54 8.29
N VAL A 70 -2.05 9.25 9.41
CA VAL A 70 -3.24 9.89 9.99
C VAL A 70 -3.90 10.81 8.97
N GLY A 71 -5.23 10.75 8.87
CA GLY A 71 -6.03 11.48 7.88
C GLY A 71 -6.30 10.73 6.58
N ASP A 72 -5.52 9.70 6.25
CA ASP A 72 -5.82 8.82 5.11
C ASP A 72 -7.14 8.04 5.36
N ARG A 73 -7.73 7.50 4.30
CA ARG A 73 -8.96 6.70 4.39
C ARG A 73 -8.66 5.23 4.20
N PHE A 74 -8.90 4.44 5.23
CA PHE A 74 -8.70 2.99 5.26
C PHE A 74 -9.95 2.28 4.75
N ALA A 75 -9.86 1.61 3.60
CA ALA A 75 -10.95 0.88 2.95
C ALA A 75 -10.59 -0.60 2.73
N THR A 76 -11.59 -1.40 2.42
CA THR A 76 -11.43 -2.78 1.92
C THR A 76 -12.36 -2.99 0.72
N ASP A 77 -12.24 -4.11 0.02
CA ASP A 77 -13.16 -4.42 -1.11
C ASP A 77 -14.62 -4.52 -0.65
N ALA A 78 -14.83 -4.90 0.61
CA ALA A 78 -16.16 -4.99 1.21
C ALA A 78 -16.65 -3.65 1.78
N CYS A 79 -15.76 -2.75 2.21
CA CYS A 79 -16.12 -1.61 3.07
C CYS A 79 -15.66 -0.27 2.50
N ASN A 80 -16.53 0.75 2.57
CA ASN A 80 -16.15 2.13 2.21
C ASN A 80 -15.08 2.65 3.17
N GLY A 81 -14.14 3.44 2.63
CA GLY A 81 -13.03 3.93 3.44
C GLY A 81 -13.46 4.85 4.57
N GLN A 82 -12.81 4.72 5.73
CA GLN A 82 -13.00 5.58 6.90
C GLN A 82 -11.68 6.25 7.29
N THR A 83 -11.77 7.48 7.82
CA THR A 83 -10.59 8.27 8.17
C THR A 83 -9.81 7.62 9.31
N ILE A 84 -8.49 7.50 9.14
CA ILE A 84 -7.55 7.07 10.16
C ILE A 84 -7.34 8.21 11.16
N LYS A 85 -7.62 7.94 12.45
CA LYS A 85 -7.44 8.88 13.56
C LYS A 85 -6.04 8.77 14.16
N THR A 86 -5.56 7.56 14.40
CA THR A 86 -4.24 7.29 14.98
C THR A 86 -3.63 6.03 14.37
N ILE A 87 -2.31 5.96 14.39
CA ILE A 87 -1.55 4.77 14.02
C ILE A 87 -0.52 4.55 15.13
N ASP A 88 -0.59 3.40 15.80
CA ASP A 88 0.42 2.96 16.74
C ASP A 88 1.40 2.01 16.04
N LYS A 89 2.69 2.38 16.08
CA LYS A 89 3.79 1.63 15.46
C LYS A 89 4.80 1.06 16.46
N THR A 90 4.49 1.14 17.76
CA THR A 90 5.43 0.79 18.85
C THR A 90 5.76 -0.70 18.90
N ASN A 91 4.83 -1.56 18.51
CA ASN A 91 5.04 -3.00 18.45
C ASN A 91 5.96 -3.36 17.27
N SER A 92 6.95 -4.23 17.45
CA SER A 92 7.87 -4.61 16.37
C SER A 92 7.26 -5.52 15.30
N ALA A 93 6.23 -6.30 15.63
CA ALA A 93 5.61 -7.29 14.75
C ALA A 93 4.42 -6.76 13.94
N LYS A 94 3.77 -5.68 14.40
CA LYS A 94 2.54 -5.16 13.81
C LYS A 94 2.38 -3.65 14.02
N ASP A 95 1.50 -3.06 13.22
CA ASP A 95 0.97 -1.70 13.46
C ASP A 95 -0.52 -1.81 13.83
N VAL A 96 -1.02 -0.85 14.61
CA VAL A 96 -2.45 -0.75 14.95
C VAL A 96 -3.00 0.55 14.39
N ILE A 97 -3.95 0.43 13.46
CA ILE A 97 -4.67 1.55 12.85
C ILE A 97 -5.98 1.74 13.59
N THR A 98 -6.24 2.95 14.10
CA THR A 98 -7.53 3.32 14.69
C THR A 98 -8.28 4.26 13.74
N LEU A 99 -9.50 3.89 13.38
CA LEU A 99 -10.40 4.67 12.54
C LEU A 99 -11.29 5.58 13.39
N GLY A 100 -11.75 6.68 12.81
CA GLY A 100 -12.71 7.58 13.46
C GLY A 100 -14.10 6.96 13.62
N THR A 101 -14.43 5.95 12.81
CA THR A 101 -15.66 5.17 12.87
C THR A 101 -15.41 3.77 12.34
N THR A 102 -16.25 2.81 12.72
CA THR A 102 -16.19 1.43 12.21
C THR A 102 -16.39 1.37 10.69
N LEU A 103 -15.81 0.34 10.05
CA LEU A 103 -16.12 -0.05 8.67
C LEU A 103 -17.53 -0.65 8.52
N GLY A 104 -18.18 -1.05 9.63
CA GLY A 104 -19.54 -1.56 9.65
C GLY A 104 -19.70 -3.00 9.13
N ALA A 105 -18.60 -3.75 9.04
CA ALA A 105 -18.60 -5.16 8.65
C ALA A 105 -17.37 -5.88 9.22
N THR A 106 -17.45 -7.21 9.33
CA THR A 106 -16.31 -8.04 9.71
C THR A 106 -15.22 -8.01 8.65
N VAL A 107 -13.99 -7.71 9.06
CA VAL A 107 -12.79 -7.75 8.23
C VAL A 107 -11.91 -8.89 8.71
N LYS A 108 -11.75 -9.92 7.87
CA LYS A 108 -10.98 -11.12 8.21
C LYS A 108 -9.48 -10.86 8.17
N ALA A 109 -8.72 -11.64 8.92
CA ALA A 109 -7.27 -11.72 8.74
C ALA A 109 -6.93 -12.14 7.30
N GLY A 110 -5.86 -11.58 6.74
CA GLY A 110 -5.47 -11.71 5.35
C GLY A 110 -6.11 -10.70 4.40
N THR A 111 -7.08 -9.88 4.85
CA THR A 111 -7.70 -8.87 3.98
C THR A 111 -6.70 -7.79 3.58
N CYS A 112 -6.68 -7.44 2.30
CA CYS A 112 -5.99 -6.26 1.80
C CYS A 112 -6.82 -5.01 2.09
N ALA A 113 -6.34 -4.15 2.97
CA ALA A 113 -6.83 -2.78 3.10
C ALA A 113 -6.07 -1.87 2.14
N PHE A 114 -6.73 -0.81 1.65
CA PHE A 114 -6.14 0.17 0.74
C PHE A 114 -6.58 1.59 1.05
N GLU A 115 -5.78 2.57 0.60
CA GLU A 115 -6.16 3.98 0.70
C GLU A 115 -7.21 4.34 -0.35
N SER A 116 -8.40 4.75 0.08
CA SER A 116 -9.48 5.16 -0.82
C SER A 116 -9.46 6.66 -1.11
N SER A 117 -9.97 7.05 -2.29
CA SER A 117 -10.08 8.46 -2.71
C SER A 117 -11.12 9.25 -1.92
N GLY A 118 -12.05 8.57 -1.27
CA GLY A 118 -13.13 9.17 -0.49
C GLY A 118 -13.82 8.16 0.41
N ALA A 119 -15.05 8.48 0.85
CA ALA A 119 -15.93 7.55 1.58
C ALA A 119 -16.52 6.50 0.62
N ASN A 120 -15.66 5.80 -0.10
CA ASN A 120 -15.96 4.88 -1.19
C ASN A 120 -14.93 3.72 -1.18
N LYS A 121 -14.98 2.88 -2.22
CA LYS A 121 -14.08 1.73 -2.42
C LYS A 121 -13.11 1.94 -3.59
N THR A 122 -12.89 3.19 -3.99
CA THR A 122 -12.06 3.53 -5.13
C THR A 122 -10.64 3.80 -4.64
N LEU A 123 -9.64 3.12 -5.20
CA LEU A 123 -8.22 3.40 -4.92
C LEU A 123 -7.95 4.91 -5.07
N LYS A 124 -7.24 5.51 -4.12
CA LYS A 124 -6.79 6.89 -4.23
C LYS A 124 -5.76 7.07 -5.34
N VAL A 125 -4.91 6.07 -5.52
CA VAL A 125 -3.87 6.02 -6.54
C VAL A 125 -4.09 4.77 -7.38
N THR A 126 -4.25 4.93 -8.69
CA THR A 126 -4.22 3.80 -9.63
C THR A 126 -2.76 3.49 -9.96
N PRO A 127 -2.22 2.32 -9.58
CA PRO A 127 -0.84 1.99 -9.83
C PRO A 127 -0.61 1.65 -11.31
N VAL A 128 0.59 1.94 -11.80
CA VAL A 128 1.03 1.66 -13.19
C VAL A 128 2.32 0.87 -13.24
N ALA A 129 3.04 0.77 -12.12
CA ALA A 129 4.28 0.02 -11.97
C ALA A 129 4.42 -0.47 -10.50
N ILE A 130 5.43 -1.29 -10.26
CA ILE A 130 5.90 -1.64 -8.91
C ILE A 130 7.30 -1.08 -8.67
N ALA A 131 7.60 -0.69 -7.43
CA ALA A 131 8.96 -0.33 -7.03
C ALA A 131 9.90 -1.54 -7.18
N GLY A 132 11.09 -1.33 -7.73
CA GLY A 132 12.00 -2.41 -8.12
C GLY A 132 13.07 -2.76 -7.09
N SER A 133 13.27 -1.89 -6.09
CA SER A 133 14.23 -2.08 -5.01
C SER A 133 13.67 -1.58 -3.68
N ASN A 134 14.30 -2.01 -2.57
CA ASN A 134 14.00 -1.49 -1.25
C ASN A 134 14.81 -0.21 -1.02
N TYR A 135 14.20 0.80 -0.43
CA TYR A 135 14.89 2.00 0.03
C TYR A 135 14.32 2.48 1.36
N ASP A 136 15.15 3.08 2.19
CA ASP A 136 14.70 3.79 3.37
C ASP A 136 13.99 5.09 2.95
N VAL A 137 12.92 5.45 3.66
CA VAL A 137 12.20 6.71 3.44
C VAL A 137 12.78 7.74 4.37
N GLU A 138 13.50 8.69 3.80
CA GLU A 138 14.02 9.86 4.50
C GLU A 138 13.02 11.02 4.36
N ASN A 139 12.70 11.68 5.47
CA ASN A 139 11.70 12.73 5.47
C ASN A 139 12.24 13.99 4.78
N GLY A 140 11.50 14.51 3.79
CA GLY A 140 11.84 15.72 3.05
C GLY A 140 12.50 15.47 1.69
N ASP A 141 13.06 14.28 1.46
CA ASP A 141 13.77 13.95 0.23
C ASP A 141 13.02 12.91 -0.60
N ASN A 142 12.59 13.31 -1.80
CA ASN A 142 11.90 12.40 -2.71
C ASN A 142 12.82 11.25 -3.14
N LEU A 143 12.22 10.08 -3.32
CA LEU A 143 12.96 8.85 -3.44
C LEU A 143 13.09 8.40 -4.89
N PHE A 144 14.32 8.24 -5.37
CA PHE A 144 14.56 7.61 -6.66
C PHE A 144 14.52 6.08 -6.54
N THR A 145 13.81 5.40 -7.45
CA THR A 145 13.79 3.93 -7.53
C THR A 145 13.69 3.46 -8.98
N ASP A 146 14.26 2.29 -9.26
CA ASP A 146 13.86 1.52 -10.44
C ASP A 146 12.38 1.10 -10.30
N ALA A 147 11.68 1.00 -11.43
CA ALA A 147 10.25 0.70 -11.44
C ALA A 147 9.93 -0.26 -12.58
N TRP A 148 9.13 -1.27 -12.31
CA TRP A 148 8.81 -2.35 -13.25
C TRP A 148 7.35 -2.28 -13.68
N VAL A 149 7.15 -2.29 -15.00
CA VAL A 149 5.82 -2.33 -15.64
C VAL A 149 5.45 -3.73 -16.10
N ILE A 150 6.42 -4.62 -16.32
CA ILE A 150 6.19 -6.04 -16.65
C ILE A 150 7.12 -6.91 -15.80
N GLY A 151 6.57 -7.94 -15.16
CA GLY A 151 7.33 -8.83 -14.29
C GLY A 151 6.49 -9.88 -13.59
N VAL A 152 7.16 -10.69 -12.75
CA VAL A 152 6.53 -11.71 -11.90
C VAL A 152 6.92 -11.45 -10.45
N VAL A 153 5.96 -11.46 -9.54
CA VAL A 153 6.10 -11.15 -8.12
C VAL A 153 5.62 -12.32 -7.27
N ASN A 154 6.44 -12.75 -6.32
CA ASN A 154 6.06 -13.70 -5.29
C ASN A 154 5.24 -12.99 -4.20
N THR A 155 3.97 -13.37 -4.07
CA THR A 155 3.03 -12.77 -3.13
C THR A 155 3.39 -13.00 -1.66
N ALA A 156 4.14 -14.05 -1.33
CA ALA A 156 4.54 -14.35 0.04
C ALA A 156 5.48 -13.28 0.64
N ASN A 157 6.22 -12.55 -0.22
CA ASN A 157 7.22 -11.57 0.19
C ASN A 157 6.89 -10.14 -0.22
N ALA A 158 5.81 -9.95 -0.99
CA ALA A 158 5.42 -8.66 -1.55
C ALA A 158 4.47 -7.90 -0.60
N PRO A 159 4.44 -6.56 -0.69
CA PRO A 159 3.31 -5.80 -0.17
C PRO A 159 1.99 -6.37 -0.71
N ILE A 160 0.99 -6.54 0.16
CA ILE A 160 -0.29 -7.12 -0.22
C ILE A 160 -1.00 -6.26 -1.28
N VAL A 161 -1.70 -6.90 -2.20
CA VAL A 161 -2.49 -6.23 -3.24
C VAL A 161 -3.87 -6.88 -3.37
N ASN A 162 -4.90 -6.06 -3.60
CA ASN A 162 -6.24 -6.53 -3.93
C ASN A 162 -6.42 -6.67 -5.44
N ASP A 163 -7.58 -7.17 -5.86
CA ASP A 163 -7.85 -7.42 -7.28
C ASP A 163 -7.94 -6.12 -8.10
N ALA A 164 -8.34 -5.00 -7.50
CA ALA A 164 -8.28 -3.70 -8.17
C ALA A 164 -6.85 -3.28 -8.53
N VAL A 165 -5.89 -3.48 -7.61
CA VAL A 165 -4.47 -3.22 -7.85
C VAL A 165 -3.92 -4.19 -8.90
N LYS A 166 -4.22 -5.49 -8.80
CA LYS A 166 -3.80 -6.50 -9.81
C LYS A 166 -4.35 -6.17 -11.20
N THR A 167 -5.60 -5.71 -11.28
CA THR A 167 -6.24 -5.31 -12.54
C THR A 167 -5.54 -4.10 -13.16
N ALA A 168 -5.16 -3.11 -12.35
CA ALA A 168 -4.38 -1.97 -12.82
C ALA A 168 -2.98 -2.37 -13.29
N LEU A 169 -2.34 -3.32 -12.57
CA LEU A 169 -1.03 -3.88 -12.86
C LEU A 169 -1.11 -5.16 -13.71
N LYS A 170 -1.95 -5.18 -14.76
CA LYS A 170 -2.25 -6.38 -15.56
C LYS A 170 -1.05 -7.14 -16.15
N THR A 171 0.09 -6.48 -16.27
CA THR A 171 1.36 -7.04 -16.80
C THR A 171 2.33 -7.48 -15.70
N ILE A 172 1.96 -7.31 -14.44
CA ILE A 172 2.65 -7.88 -13.28
C ILE A 172 1.89 -9.13 -12.85
N ALA A 173 2.51 -10.30 -13.03
CA ALA A 173 1.94 -11.56 -12.57
C ALA A 173 2.26 -11.76 -11.08
N TYR A 174 1.24 -11.81 -10.24
CA TYR A 174 1.36 -12.13 -8.81
C TYR A 174 1.14 -13.64 -8.64
N VAL A 175 2.17 -14.34 -8.15
CA VAL A 175 2.18 -15.81 -7.97
C VAL A 175 2.38 -16.21 -6.52
#